data_AF-A0A436WZ73-F1
#
_entry.id   AF-A0A436WZ73-F1
#
_cell.length_a   1.000
_cell.length_b   1.000
_cell.length_c   1.000
_cell.angle_alpha   90.00
_cell.angle_beta   90.00
_cell.angle_gamma   90.00
#
_symmetry.space_group_name_H-M   'P 1'
#
loop_
_entity.id
_entity.type
_entity.pdbx_description
1 polymer ?
#
loop_
_entity_poly.entity_id
_entity_poly.type
_entity_poly.pdbx_seq_one_letter_code
_entity_poly.pdbx_strand_id
1 'polypeptide(L)'
;MGIPYSEHYSGKPRPNETALAPEAIRRHCRNFSEGALHWDFDIGGTLHSFLPNGGRDCGNFNQDYLPFDEYFAAAVRVVKRQLETSTFSGIFGGDHGVTIPVVHALEVVGRPVHLVQIDAHVDWRDECVDRSVDILAQCAAQRNSLGSAA
;
A
#
# COMPACT_ATOMS: atom_id res chain seq x y z
N MET A 1 5.31 6.19 -0.42
CA MET A 1 5.90 5.33 -1.45
C MET A 1 4.84 4.97 -2.47
N GLY A 2 5.19 4.84 -3.74
CA GLY A 2 4.26 4.32 -4.76
C GLY A 2 4.48 2.83 -4.99
N ILE A 3 3.39 2.06 -5.12
CA ILE A 3 3.41 0.66 -5.54
C ILE A 3 2.46 0.56 -6.74
N PRO A 4 2.96 0.70 -7.97
CA PRO A 4 2.09 0.87 -9.14
C PRO A 4 1.48 -0.43 -9.64
N TYR A 5 1.99 -1.60 -9.24
CA TYR A 5 1.61 -2.87 -9.84
C TYR A 5 0.95 -3.80 -8.82
N SER A 6 -0.08 -4.50 -9.28
CA SER A 6 -0.79 -5.56 -8.58
C SER A 6 -0.98 -6.75 -9.53
N GLU A 7 -1.64 -7.80 -9.05
CA GLU A 7 -2.11 -8.85 -9.96
C GLU A 7 -3.22 -8.27 -10.85
N HIS A 8 -3.09 -8.44 -12.16
CA HIS A 8 -4.10 -7.97 -13.10
C HIS A 8 -5.29 -8.92 -13.11
N TYR A 9 -6.49 -8.36 -13.32
CA TYR A 9 -7.66 -9.16 -13.65
C TYR A 9 -7.42 -9.97 -14.93
N SER A 10 -8.01 -11.16 -15.00
CA SER A 10 -7.95 -12.02 -16.19
C SER A 10 -8.33 -11.23 -17.46
N GLY A 11 -7.52 -11.33 -18.51
CA GLY A 11 -7.73 -10.63 -19.78
C GLY A 11 -7.46 -9.12 -19.75
N LYS A 12 -6.86 -8.56 -18.69
CA LYS A 12 -6.43 -7.15 -18.63
C LYS A 12 -4.92 -7.03 -18.85
N PRO A 13 -4.45 -5.91 -19.44
CA PRO A 13 -3.01 -5.66 -19.62
C PRO A 13 -2.30 -5.51 -18.27
N ARG A 14 -1.03 -5.91 -18.23
CA ARG A 14 -0.10 -5.65 -17.13
C ARG A 14 1.11 -4.86 -17.67
N PRO A 15 1.41 -3.66 -17.13
CA PRO A 15 0.56 -2.89 -16.21
C PRO A 15 -0.73 -2.40 -16.88
N ASN A 16 -1.78 -2.18 -16.07
CA ASN A 16 -3.00 -1.49 -16.52
C ASN A 16 -2.86 0.03 -16.30
N GLU A 17 -3.84 0.81 -16.74
CA GLU A 17 -3.80 2.28 -16.65
C GLU A 17 -3.68 2.81 -15.22
N THR A 18 -4.13 2.05 -14.22
CA THR A 18 -4.07 2.46 -12.81
C THR A 18 -2.64 2.50 -12.29
N ALA A 19 -1.70 1.79 -12.91
CA ALA A 19 -0.28 1.84 -12.55
C ALA A 19 0.35 3.23 -12.72
N LEU A 20 -0.30 4.11 -13.48
CA LEU A 20 0.13 5.50 -13.65
C LEU A 20 -0.29 6.40 -12.47
N ALA A 21 -1.17 5.94 -11.58
CA ALA A 21 -1.74 6.75 -10.51
C ALA A 21 -0.68 7.35 -9.55
N PRO A 22 0.36 6.61 -9.09
CA PRO A 22 1.37 7.20 -8.20
C PRO A 22 2.12 8.38 -8.84
N GLU A 23 2.37 8.32 -10.15
CA GLU A 23 3.04 9.41 -10.89
C GLU A 23 2.08 10.57 -11.14
N ALA A 24 0.83 10.28 -11.50
CA ALA A 24 -0.20 11.29 -11.67
C ALA A 24 -0.41 12.09 -10.37
N ILE A 25 -0.49 11.42 -9.22
CA ILE A 25 -0.61 12.07 -7.91
C ILE A 25 0.56 13.02 -7.68
N ARG A 26 1.81 12.54 -7.82
CA ARG A 26 3.01 13.38 -7.63
C ARG A 26 3.02 14.61 -8.51
N ARG A 27 2.63 14.48 -9.78
CA ARG A 27 2.56 15.60 -10.72
C ARG A 27 1.64 16.70 -10.24
N HIS A 28 0.53 16.35 -9.58
CA HIS A 28 -0.49 17.30 -9.13
C HIS A 28 -0.35 17.72 -7.66
N CYS A 29 0.43 17.01 -6.83
CA CYS A 29 0.61 17.35 -5.41
C CYS A 29 1.02 18.80 -5.17
N ARG A 30 1.83 19.39 -6.06
CA ARG A 30 2.27 20.79 -5.97
C ARG A 30 1.13 21.81 -6.06
N ASN A 31 -0.04 21.43 -6.57
CA ASN A 31 -1.20 22.32 -6.62
C ASN A 31 -1.90 22.46 -5.26
N PHE A 32 -1.59 21.59 -4.30
CA PHE A 32 -2.27 21.55 -3.00
C PHE A 32 -1.41 22.12 -1.86
N SER A 33 -0.09 22.04 -1.97
CA SER A 33 0.82 22.56 -0.96
C SER A 33 2.06 23.15 -1.62
N GLU A 34 2.31 24.42 -1.33
CA GLU A 34 3.45 25.18 -1.85
C GLU A 34 4.68 25.11 -0.92
N GLY A 35 4.53 24.59 0.30
CA GLY A 35 5.65 24.40 1.23
C GLY A 35 5.23 24.14 2.67
N ALA A 36 6.07 23.42 3.41
CA ALA A 36 5.78 23.04 4.80
C ALA A 36 5.78 24.22 5.79
N LEU A 37 6.31 25.39 5.40
CA LEU A 37 6.35 26.61 6.21
C LEU A 37 5.13 27.51 6.02
N HIS A 38 4.24 27.17 5.07
CA HIS A 38 3.03 27.95 4.85
C HIS A 38 2.02 27.65 5.95
N TRP A 39 1.25 28.67 6.35
CA TRP A 39 0.17 28.50 7.31
C TRP A 39 -0.97 27.72 6.67
N ASP A 40 -1.41 26.67 7.35
CA ASP A 40 -2.56 25.85 6.99
C ASP A 40 -3.65 26.07 8.05
N PHE A 41 -4.81 26.58 7.59
CA PHE A 41 -5.94 26.93 8.45
C PHE A 41 -6.69 25.71 8.97
N ASP A 42 -6.62 24.57 8.28
CA ASP A 42 -7.31 23.34 8.69
C ASP A 42 -6.61 22.70 9.89
N ILE A 43 -5.28 22.78 9.94
CA ILE A 43 -4.48 22.29 11.08
C ILE A 43 -4.12 23.40 12.07
N GLY A 44 -4.46 24.66 11.78
CA GLY A 44 -4.23 25.80 12.67
C GLY A 44 -2.75 26.15 12.88
N GLY A 45 -1.90 25.92 11.89
CA GLY A 45 -0.46 26.14 11.98
C GLY A 45 0.29 25.75 10.72
N THR A 46 1.62 25.80 10.75
CA THR A 46 2.43 25.32 9.61
C THR A 46 2.57 23.80 9.67
N LEU A 47 2.61 23.13 8.52
CA LEU A 47 2.86 21.68 8.47
C LEU A 47 4.18 21.31 9.17
N HIS A 48 5.20 22.16 9.07
CA HIS A 48 6.48 21.99 9.75
C HIS A 48 6.35 21.93 11.28
N SER A 49 5.38 22.64 11.88
CA SER A 49 5.13 22.58 13.32
C SER A 49 4.63 21.20 13.79
N PHE A 50 3.95 20.46 12.91
CA PHE A 50 3.41 19.12 13.21
C PHE A 50 4.31 18.00 12.68
N LEU A 51 5.03 18.24 11.59
CA LEU A 51 5.95 17.32 10.93
C LEU A 51 7.31 18.01 10.70
N PRO A 52 8.13 18.21 11.74
CA PRO A 52 9.37 19.00 11.65
C PRO A 52 10.41 18.37 10.71
N ASN A 53 10.43 17.04 10.61
CA ASN A 53 11.28 16.29 9.69
C ASN A 53 10.65 16.11 8.30
N GLY A 54 9.45 16.64 8.08
CA GLY A 54 8.67 16.49 6.87
C GLY A 54 8.28 15.05 6.55
N GLY A 55 7.69 14.88 5.37
CA GLY A 55 7.49 13.56 4.75
C GLY A 55 8.66 13.20 3.83
N ARG A 56 8.99 11.91 3.75
CA ARG A 56 9.95 11.38 2.78
C ARG A 56 9.21 10.71 1.63
N ASP A 57 9.37 11.22 0.41
CA ASP A 57 8.94 10.49 -0.78
C ASP A 57 9.97 9.43 -1.15
N CYS A 58 9.60 8.15 -0.99
CA CYS A 58 10.45 7.01 -1.31
C CYS A 58 10.41 6.61 -2.79
N GLY A 59 9.77 7.39 -3.67
CA GLY A 59 9.61 7.06 -5.08
C GLY A 59 8.66 5.88 -5.30
N ASN A 60 8.77 5.24 -6.48
CA ASN A 60 7.98 4.08 -6.85
C ASN A 60 8.78 2.77 -6.70
N PHE A 61 8.12 1.74 -6.19
CA PHE A 61 8.61 0.38 -6.22
C PHE A 61 8.36 -0.26 -7.60
N ASN A 62 9.28 0.02 -8.54
CA ASN A 62 9.20 -0.44 -9.93
C ASN A 62 10.01 -1.71 -10.15
N GLN A 63 9.43 -2.87 -9.84
CA GLN A 63 10.01 -4.20 -10.10
C GLN A 63 9.08 -5.08 -10.94
N ASP A 64 8.40 -4.50 -11.92
CA ASP A 64 7.49 -5.20 -12.85
C ASP A 64 8.14 -6.28 -13.72
N TYR A 65 9.47 -6.24 -13.87
CA TYR A 65 10.24 -7.28 -14.53
C TYR A 65 10.28 -8.61 -13.76
N LEU A 66 9.91 -8.62 -12.47
CA LEU A 66 9.88 -9.84 -11.67
C LEU A 66 8.61 -10.67 -11.94
N PRO A 67 8.70 -12.02 -11.84
CA PRO A 67 7.53 -12.87 -11.66
C PRO A 67 6.65 -12.33 -10.52
N PHE A 68 5.33 -12.51 -10.62
CA PHE A 68 4.40 -11.86 -9.69
C PHE A 68 4.66 -12.23 -8.22
N ASP A 69 4.90 -13.50 -7.92
CA ASP A 69 5.16 -13.95 -6.55
C ASP A 69 6.44 -13.32 -5.96
N GLU A 70 7.48 -13.17 -6.77
CA GLU A 70 8.73 -12.51 -6.38
C GLU A 70 8.53 -11.00 -6.18
N TYR A 71 7.78 -10.36 -7.08
CA TYR A 71 7.37 -8.95 -6.96
C TYR A 71 6.59 -8.72 -5.67
N PHE A 72 5.60 -9.57 -5.39
CA PHE A 72 4.75 -9.51 -4.20
C PHE A 72 5.59 -9.65 -2.94
N ALA A 73 6.44 -10.66 -2.86
CA ALA A 73 7.33 -10.87 -1.72
C ALA A 73 8.30 -9.69 -1.52
N ALA A 74 8.80 -9.11 -2.61
CA ALA A 74 9.66 -7.93 -2.56
C ALA A 74 8.91 -6.67 -2.10
N ALA A 75 7.68 -6.46 -2.57
CA ALA A 75 6.81 -5.38 -2.13
C ALA A 75 6.54 -5.48 -0.62
N VAL A 76 6.16 -6.67 -0.12
CA VAL A 76 5.96 -6.92 1.32
C VAL A 76 7.22 -6.54 2.11
N ARG A 77 8.41 -7.01 1.71
CA ARG A 77 9.67 -6.69 2.42
C ARG A 77 9.94 -5.18 2.48
N VAL A 78 9.71 -4.47 1.38
CA VAL A 78 9.92 -3.03 1.31
C VAL A 78 8.93 -2.27 2.19
N VAL A 79 7.65 -2.67 2.17
CA VAL A 79 6.61 -2.04 3.01
C VAL A 79 6.87 -2.29 4.49
N LYS A 80 7.29 -3.50 4.88
CA LYS A 80 7.69 -3.81 6.26
C LYS A 80 8.76 -2.85 6.75
N ARG A 81 9.83 -2.68 5.97
CA ARG A 81 10.90 -1.73 6.30
C ARG A 81 10.40 -0.30 6.42
N GLN A 82 9.47 0.11 5.56
CA GLN A 82 8.87 1.45 5.65
C GLN A 82 8.07 1.62 6.95
N LEU A 83 7.24 0.65 7.31
CA LEU A 83 6.43 0.66 8.53
C LEU A 83 7.30 0.65 9.81
N GLU A 84 8.42 -0.07 9.80
CA GLU A 84 9.36 -0.11 10.93
C GLU A 84 10.14 1.20 11.12
N THR A 85 10.30 2.01 10.07
CA THR A 85 11.17 3.20 10.07
C THR A 85 10.40 4.52 10.03
N SER A 86 9.07 4.49 9.95
CA SER A 86 8.23 5.67 9.77
C SER A 86 7.12 5.75 10.83
N THR A 87 6.92 6.93 11.42
CA THR A 87 5.78 7.18 12.33
C THR A 87 4.43 7.11 11.59
N PHE A 88 4.41 7.60 10.35
CA PHE A 88 3.25 7.55 9.45
C PHE A 88 3.71 7.06 8.08
N SER A 89 2.94 6.18 7.45
CA SER A 89 3.24 5.60 6.14
C SER A 89 2.11 5.86 5.15
N GLY A 90 2.42 6.59 4.09
CA GLY A 90 1.56 6.74 2.92
C GLY A 90 1.99 5.80 1.79
N ILE A 91 1.04 5.05 1.25
CA ILE A 91 1.22 4.20 0.06
C ILE A 91 0.25 4.66 -1.03
N PHE A 92 0.80 4.91 -2.21
CA PHE A 92 0.04 5.28 -3.40
C PHE A 92 0.03 4.09 -4.34
N GLY A 93 -1.12 3.46 -4.49
CA GLY A 93 -1.28 2.26 -5.32
C GLY A 93 -1.68 2.55 -6.77
N GLY A 94 -1.87 1.47 -7.52
CA GLY A 94 -2.75 1.43 -8.69
C GLY A 94 -4.15 1.00 -8.27
N ASP A 95 -4.58 -0.20 -8.65
CA ASP A 95 -5.83 -0.79 -8.18
C ASP A 95 -5.76 -1.35 -6.75
N HIS A 96 -6.90 -1.81 -6.23
CA HIS A 96 -7.06 -2.28 -4.85
C HIS A 96 -6.20 -3.52 -4.53
N GLY A 97 -5.71 -4.26 -5.53
CA GLY A 97 -4.81 -5.39 -5.30
C GLY A 97 -3.48 -5.00 -4.65
N VAL A 98 -3.06 -3.74 -4.80
CA VAL A 98 -1.87 -3.19 -4.13
C VAL A 98 -1.99 -3.19 -2.60
N THR A 99 -3.22 -3.19 -2.06
CA THR A 99 -3.43 -3.21 -0.61
C THR A 99 -3.01 -4.55 0.01
N ILE A 100 -3.07 -5.65 -0.72
CA ILE A 100 -2.75 -7.00 -0.22
C ILE A 100 -1.31 -7.06 0.37
N PRO A 101 -0.23 -6.74 -0.36
CA PRO A 101 1.11 -6.76 0.22
C PRO A 101 1.30 -5.77 1.38
N VAL A 102 0.50 -4.69 1.44
CA VAL A 102 0.51 -3.75 2.57
C VAL A 102 -0.08 -4.40 3.81
N VAL A 103 -1.20 -5.11 3.69
CA VAL A 103 -1.82 -5.84 4.82
C VAL A 103 -0.88 -6.92 5.35
N HIS A 104 -0.22 -7.68 4.48
CA HIS A 104 0.82 -8.64 4.92
C HIS A 104 1.96 -7.95 5.68
N ALA A 105 2.35 -6.76 5.26
CA ALA A 105 3.41 -6.02 5.93
C ALA A 105 2.98 -5.46 7.31
N LEU A 106 1.69 -5.30 7.57
CA LEU A 106 1.18 -4.86 8.89
C LEU A 106 1.49 -5.85 10.02
N GLU A 107 1.92 -7.09 9.71
CA GLU A 107 2.36 -8.04 10.74
C GLU A 107 3.46 -7.46 11.66
N VAL A 108 4.30 -6.54 11.14
CA VAL A 108 5.38 -5.88 11.92
C VAL A 108 4.84 -5.00 13.05
N VAL A 109 3.55 -4.65 13.01
CA VAL A 109 2.89 -3.88 14.07
C VAL A 109 2.76 -4.71 15.35
N GLY A 110 2.73 -6.05 15.26
CA GLY A 110 2.76 -6.95 16.41
C GLY A 110 1.53 -6.89 17.33
N ARG A 111 0.43 -6.26 16.89
CA ARG A 111 -0.83 -6.12 17.62
C ARG A 111 -2.01 -6.02 16.64
N PRO A 112 -3.26 -6.24 17.09
CA PRO A 112 -4.44 -6.03 16.26
C PRO A 112 -4.45 -4.64 15.64
N VAL A 113 -4.82 -4.58 14.36
CA VAL A 113 -4.99 -3.35 13.58
C VAL A 113 -6.48 -3.19 13.27
N HIS A 114 -6.99 -1.97 13.42
CA HIS A 114 -8.33 -1.63 12.95
C HIS A 114 -8.25 -1.14 11.51
N LEU A 115 -9.09 -1.71 10.64
CA LEU A 115 -9.20 -1.32 9.25
C LEU A 115 -10.43 -0.43 9.06
N VAL A 116 -10.24 0.72 8.41
CA VAL A 116 -11.32 1.56 7.91
C VAL A 116 -11.23 1.53 6.38
N GLN A 117 -12.21 0.91 5.74
CA GLN A 117 -12.31 0.80 4.29
C GLN A 117 -13.40 1.75 3.78
N ILE A 118 -13.02 2.59 2.81
CA ILE A 118 -13.94 3.47 2.09
C ILE A 118 -13.88 3.03 0.64
N ASP A 119 -14.87 2.27 0.22
CA ASP A 119 -14.95 1.73 -1.14
C ASP A 119 -16.43 1.59 -1.53
N ALA A 120 -16.72 1.71 -2.82
CA ALA A 120 -18.02 1.39 -3.37
C ALA A 120 -18.29 -0.12 -3.41
N HIS A 121 -17.23 -0.92 -3.31
CA HIS A 121 -17.26 -2.38 -3.30
C HIS A 121 -16.76 -2.92 -1.98
N VAL A 122 -17.14 -4.16 -1.71
CA VAL A 122 -16.91 -4.74 -0.40
C VAL A 122 -15.58 -5.48 -0.30
N ASP A 123 -15.06 -6.00 -1.42
CA ASP A 123 -13.69 -6.54 -1.64
C ASP A 123 -13.13 -7.56 -0.63
N TRP A 124 -13.98 -8.10 0.25
CA TRP A 124 -13.70 -9.21 1.17
C TRP A 124 -14.35 -10.55 0.73
N ARG A 125 -14.56 -10.74 -0.57
CA ARG A 125 -15.11 -12.00 -1.11
C ARG A 125 -13.98 -13.00 -1.37
N ASP A 126 -14.26 -14.27 -1.17
CA ASP A 126 -13.31 -15.35 -1.46
C ASP A 126 -13.10 -15.55 -2.97
N GLU A 127 -14.06 -15.15 -3.81
CA GLU A 127 -14.06 -15.37 -5.26
C GLU A 127 -14.64 -14.17 -6.03
N CYS A 128 -14.04 -13.86 -7.19
CA CYS A 128 -14.55 -12.87 -8.13
C CYS A 128 -14.54 -13.43 -9.57
N VAL A 129 -15.74 -13.69 -10.11
CA VAL A 129 -16.16 -13.98 -11.51
C VAL A 129 -15.41 -15.10 -12.28
N ASP A 130 -14.14 -15.42 -11.97
CA ASP A 130 -13.30 -16.43 -12.65
C ASP A 130 -12.15 -16.98 -11.77
N ARG A 131 -11.85 -16.41 -10.60
CA ARG A 131 -10.83 -16.97 -9.68
C ARG A 131 -11.18 -16.79 -8.20
N SER A 132 -10.81 -17.80 -7.42
CA SER A 132 -10.71 -17.73 -5.96
C SER A 132 -9.55 -16.83 -5.56
N VAL A 133 -9.88 -15.67 -4.98
CA VAL A 133 -8.95 -14.80 -4.28
C VAL A 133 -9.33 -14.90 -2.80
N ASP A 134 -8.96 -16.02 -2.18
CA ASP A 134 -9.25 -16.25 -0.77
C ASP A 134 -8.23 -15.48 0.10
N ILE A 135 -8.53 -14.19 0.29
CA ILE A 135 -7.77 -13.29 1.18
C ILE A 135 -7.72 -13.88 2.60
N LEU A 136 -8.76 -14.60 3.03
CA LEU A 136 -8.82 -15.22 4.35
C LEU A 136 -7.97 -16.50 4.43
N ALA A 137 -7.86 -17.31 3.37
CA ALA A 137 -6.97 -18.46 3.32
C ALA A 137 -5.50 -18.05 3.24
N GLN A 138 -5.16 -16.95 2.58
CA GLN A 138 -3.80 -16.41 2.61
C GLN A 138 -3.39 -15.99 4.04
N CYS A 139 -4.32 -15.41 4.82
CA CYS A 139 -4.10 -15.14 6.24
C CYS A 139 -4.15 -16.41 7.12
N ALA A 140 -4.97 -17.41 6.79
CA ALA A 140 -5.10 -18.65 7.56
C ALA A 140 -3.94 -19.62 7.36
N ALA A 141 -3.34 -19.66 6.16
CA ALA A 141 -2.13 -20.45 5.89
C ALA A 141 -0.94 -20.01 6.77
N GLN A 142 -0.87 -18.73 7.16
CA GLN A 142 0.14 -18.24 8.10
C GLN A 142 -0.14 -18.62 9.56
N ARG A 143 -1.40 -18.89 9.96
CA ARG A 143 -1.70 -19.42 11.31
C ARG A 143 -1.19 -20.85 11.50
N ASN A 144 -1.19 -21.67 10.45
CA ASN A 144 -0.76 -23.07 10.53
C ASN A 144 0.77 -23.24 10.45
N SER A 145 1.51 -22.29 9.88
CA SER A 145 2.98 -22.35 9.83
C SER A 145 3.67 -21.89 11.12
N LEU A 146 2.98 -21.15 11.99
CA LEU A 146 3.48 -20.70 13.30
C LEU A 146 3.14 -21.66 14.46
N GLY A 147 2.35 -22.71 14.21
CA GLY A 147 1.93 -23.69 15.21
C GLY A 147 2.85 -24.90 15.40
N SER A 148 3.99 -25.00 14.70
CA SER A 148 4.94 -26.13 14.83
C SER A 148 6.29 -25.78 15.46
N ALA A 149 6.45 -24.56 15.95
CA ALA A 149 7.61 -24.15 16.73
C ALA A 149 7.18 -23.83 18.18
N ALA A 150 6.84 -24.88 18.93
CA ALA A 150 6.76 -24.88 20.38
C ALA A 150 7.56 -26.07 20.91
#